data_AF-A0A430SHT2-F1
#
_entry.id   AF-A0A430SHT2-F1
#
_cell.length_a   1.000
_cell.length_b   1.000
_cell.length_c   1.000
_cell.angle_alpha   90.00
_cell.angle_beta   90.00
_cell.angle_gamma   90.00
#
_symmetry.space_group_name_H-M   'P 1'
#
loop_
_entity.id
_entity.type
_entity.pdbx_description
1 polymer ?
#
loop_
_entity_poly.entity_id
_entity_poly.type
_entity_poly.pdbx_seq_one_letter_code
_entity_poly.pdbx_strand_id
1 'polypeptide(L)'
;MELGQALEAAVWDGLEKPAQSKRRWDLLADYCMARLEARGLRGLLGGSRGEVSVRGFARAKDWDVVLLAPLLAGGGGGRIQHPGEKPRLLLSLKSVLRNPLGSLPNRLDDLLGEVSSVQMLYPEVVIGYVVVLDHGAFGKSAGGKAAKAGGEEWEEGYNRFKERLAHLTQRRPPLWAQGLIEGHWVIEVDSRTPGLFLDLEATLEAGEAFFDALVGALREREPLLFLDHGQKPL
;
A
#
# COMPACT_ATOMS: atom_id res chain seq x y z
N MET A 1 -10.27 -19.23 6.36
CA MET A 1 -10.81 -18.44 5.23
C MET A 1 -9.77 -18.53 4.14
N GLU A 2 -10.14 -18.94 2.93
CA GLU A 2 -9.22 -19.00 1.80
C GLU A 2 -8.68 -17.59 1.47
N LEU A 3 -7.43 -17.49 1.02
CA LEU A 3 -6.75 -16.19 0.82
C LEU A 3 -7.53 -15.24 -0.10
N GLY A 4 -8.15 -15.78 -1.15
CA GLY A 4 -9.01 -15.03 -2.07
C GLY A 4 -10.25 -14.46 -1.40
N GLN A 5 -10.93 -15.25 -0.55
CA GLN A 5 -12.12 -14.80 0.18
C GLN A 5 -11.80 -13.67 1.16
N ALA A 6 -10.65 -13.75 1.83
CA ALA A 6 -10.20 -12.72 2.76
C ALA A 6 -9.87 -11.41 2.02
N LEU A 7 -9.22 -11.51 0.86
CA LEU A 7 -8.92 -10.34 0.01
C LEU A 7 -10.21 -9.70 -0.51
N GLU A 8 -11.12 -10.52 -1.05
CA GLU A 8 -12.41 -10.06 -1.57
C GLU A 8 -13.20 -9.30 -0.50
N ALA A 9 -13.36 -9.90 0.69
CA ALA A 9 -14.07 -9.27 1.80
C ALA A 9 -13.43 -7.93 2.21
N ALA A 10 -12.10 -7.84 2.22
CA ALA A 10 -11.39 -6.62 2.57
C ALA A 10 -11.55 -5.51 1.51
N VAL A 11 -11.56 -5.87 0.23
CA VAL A 11 -11.77 -4.89 -0.86
C VAL A 11 -13.22 -4.41 -0.88
N TRP A 12 -14.19 -5.32 -0.69
CA TRP A 12 -15.61 -4.99 -0.65
C TRP A 12 -15.97 -4.02 0.48
N ASP A 13 -15.48 -4.30 1.69
CA ASP A 13 -15.65 -3.39 2.83
C ASP A 13 -15.15 -1.96 2.53
N GLY A 14 -14.02 -1.83 1.83
CA GLY A 14 -13.50 -0.53 1.43
C GLY A 14 -14.34 0.18 0.35
N LEU A 15 -14.89 -0.59 -0.60
CA LEU A 15 -15.74 -0.05 -1.66
C LEU A 15 -17.10 0.43 -1.13
N GLU A 16 -17.66 -0.23 -0.11
CA GLU A 16 -18.92 0.17 0.52
C GLU A 16 -18.79 1.44 1.39
N LYS A 17 -17.59 1.71 1.91
CA LYS A 17 -17.35 2.89 2.77
C LYS A 17 -17.32 4.20 1.97
N PRO A 18 -17.70 5.35 2.58
CA PRO A 18 -17.65 6.66 1.93
C PRO A 18 -16.26 7.08 1.44
N ALA A 19 -16.23 7.89 0.37
CA ALA A 19 -15.01 8.39 -0.28
C ALA A 19 -13.98 9.03 0.66
N GLN A 20 -14.47 9.74 1.67
CA GLN A 20 -13.69 10.53 2.62
C GLN A 20 -13.36 9.77 3.90
N SER A 21 -13.76 8.50 4.01
CA SER A 21 -13.48 7.70 5.20
C SER A 21 -11.99 7.41 5.29
N LYS A 22 -11.33 7.92 6.33
CA LYS A 22 -9.95 7.56 6.66
C LYS A 22 -9.78 6.08 7.01
N ARG A 23 -10.88 5.42 7.40
CA ARG A 23 -10.92 4.01 7.81
C ARG A 23 -11.37 3.07 6.70
N ARG A 24 -11.31 3.56 5.46
CA ARG A 24 -11.81 2.84 4.29
C ARG A 24 -11.09 1.52 4.11
N TRP A 25 -9.76 1.55 4.15
CA TRP A 25 -8.94 0.41 3.79
C TRP A 25 -8.37 -0.32 5.01
N ASP A 26 -8.94 -0.12 6.21
CA ASP A 26 -8.53 -0.79 7.45
C ASP A 26 -8.43 -2.31 7.29
N LEU A 27 -9.45 -2.96 6.70
CA LEU A 27 -9.45 -4.41 6.50
C LEU A 27 -8.43 -4.87 5.46
N LEU A 28 -8.17 -4.06 4.44
CA LEU A 28 -7.15 -4.36 3.43
C LEU A 28 -5.74 -4.19 4.00
N ALA A 29 -5.54 -3.19 4.88
CA ALA A 29 -4.32 -3.05 5.66
C ALA A 29 -4.12 -4.23 6.61
N ASP A 30 -5.16 -4.66 7.33
CA ASP A 30 -5.11 -5.85 8.19
C ASP A 30 -4.76 -7.11 7.39
N TYR A 31 -5.34 -7.27 6.19
CA TYR A 31 -4.97 -8.35 5.26
C TYR A 31 -3.48 -8.28 4.92
N CYS A 32 -2.96 -7.12 4.51
CA CYS A 32 -1.55 -6.94 4.20
C CYS A 32 -0.66 -7.25 5.41
N MET A 33 -1.04 -6.80 6.61
CA MET A 33 -0.32 -7.10 7.85
C MET A 33 -0.25 -8.61 8.10
N ALA A 34 -1.37 -9.33 7.97
CA ALA A 34 -1.39 -10.78 8.15
C ALA A 34 -0.47 -11.49 7.14
N ARG A 35 -0.41 -11.01 5.88
CA ARG A 35 0.48 -11.58 4.86
C ARG A 35 1.96 -11.31 5.12
N LEU A 36 2.29 -10.15 5.68
CA LEU A 36 3.64 -9.78 6.09
C LEU A 36 4.06 -10.53 7.36
N GLU A 37 3.15 -10.72 8.32
CA GLU A 37 3.39 -11.52 9.54
C GLU A 37 3.63 -12.99 9.23
N ALA A 38 2.90 -13.56 8.27
CA ALA A 38 3.13 -14.92 7.77
C ALA A 38 4.55 -15.12 7.20
N ARG A 39 5.24 -14.03 6.82
CA ARG A 39 6.63 -14.03 6.33
C ARG A 39 7.67 -13.78 7.43
N GLY A 40 7.23 -13.73 8.69
CA GLY A 40 8.07 -13.60 9.87
C GLY A 40 8.26 -12.17 10.38
N LEU A 41 7.60 -11.17 9.78
CA LEU A 41 7.61 -9.81 10.35
C LEU A 41 6.77 -9.76 11.63
N ARG A 42 7.25 -9.00 12.62
CA ARG A 42 6.57 -8.84 13.91
C ARG A 42 6.48 -7.37 14.29
N GLY A 43 5.44 -7.02 15.03
CA GLY A 43 5.25 -5.65 15.53
C GLY A 43 4.81 -4.65 14.46
N LEU A 44 4.11 -5.13 13.42
CA LEU A 44 3.43 -4.25 12.47
C LEU A 44 2.36 -3.43 13.21
N LEU A 45 2.25 -2.16 12.80
CA LEU A 45 1.29 -1.18 13.27
C LEU A 45 0.44 -0.74 12.07
N GLY A 46 -0.80 -0.32 12.31
CA GLY A 46 -1.70 0.12 11.25
C GLY A 46 -3.03 -0.62 11.22
N GLY A 47 -3.67 -0.57 10.04
CA GLY A 47 -4.94 -1.24 9.76
C GLY A 47 -6.08 -0.82 10.65
N SER A 48 -6.86 -1.76 11.18
CA SER A 48 -8.00 -1.46 12.06
C SER A 48 -7.62 -0.77 13.37
N ARG A 49 -6.34 -0.74 13.72
CA ARG A 49 -5.78 0.02 14.85
C ARG A 49 -5.51 1.49 14.49
N GLY A 50 -5.77 1.89 13.25
CA GLY A 50 -5.59 3.23 12.72
C GLY A 50 -4.21 3.46 12.11
N GLU A 51 -4.16 4.39 11.16
CA GLU A 51 -2.94 4.83 10.48
C GLU A 51 -1.88 5.32 11.49
N VAL A 52 -0.62 5.20 11.09
CA VAL A 52 0.54 5.59 11.90
C VAL A 52 1.20 6.81 11.30
N SER A 53 1.38 7.86 12.10
CA SER A 53 2.02 9.09 11.65
C SER A 53 3.54 8.97 11.74
N VAL A 54 4.20 9.02 10.58
CA VAL A 54 5.65 8.89 10.43
C VAL A 54 6.22 10.24 10.02
N ARG A 55 7.32 10.63 10.67
CA ARG A 55 7.99 11.90 10.40
C ARG A 55 8.63 11.87 9.02
N GLY A 56 8.25 12.79 8.14
CA GLY A 56 8.98 13.12 6.92
C GLY A 56 9.82 14.38 7.07
N PHE A 57 10.67 14.68 6.08
CA PHE A 57 11.51 15.87 6.04
C PHE A 57 10.68 17.16 6.07
N ALA A 58 9.63 17.22 5.25
CA ALA A 58 8.78 18.41 5.14
C ALA A 58 7.64 18.43 6.19
N ARG A 59 6.98 17.30 6.40
CA ARG A 59 5.90 17.11 7.37
C ARG A 59 5.72 15.64 7.71
N ALA A 60 5.05 15.36 8.83
CA ALA A 60 4.56 14.03 9.13
C ALA A 60 3.49 13.59 8.12
N LYS A 61 3.43 12.29 7.87
CA LYS A 61 2.49 11.64 6.96
C LYS A 61 1.95 10.38 7.61
N ASP A 62 0.67 10.13 7.38
CA ASP A 62 -0.02 8.96 7.90
C ASP A 62 0.12 7.81 6.90
N TRP A 63 0.44 6.62 7.42
CA TRP A 63 0.69 5.41 6.65
C TRP A 63 -0.20 4.28 7.13
N ASP A 64 -0.64 3.43 6.20
CA ASP A 64 -1.63 2.39 6.45
C ASP A 64 -1.05 1.18 7.21
N VAL A 65 0.20 0.81 6.90
CA VAL A 65 0.97 -0.21 7.64
C VAL A 65 2.39 0.26 7.85
N VAL A 66 2.90 0.11 9.08
CA VAL A 66 4.22 0.57 9.48
C VAL A 66 4.93 -0.47 10.33
N LEU A 67 6.24 -0.63 10.09
CA LEU A 67 7.16 -1.28 11.02
C LEU A 67 8.15 -0.25 11.55
N LEU A 68 8.21 -0.05 12.86
CA LEU A 68 9.17 0.82 13.54
C LEU A 68 10.22 0.00 14.29
N ALA A 69 11.47 0.47 14.32
CA ALA A 69 12.56 -0.16 15.08
C ALA A 69 13.44 0.86 15.83
N PRO A 70 13.89 0.56 17.07
CA PRO A 70 13.42 -0.55 17.89
C PRO A 70 11.94 -0.37 18.26
N LEU A 71 11.22 -1.48 18.44
CA LEU A 71 9.83 -1.44 18.92
C LEU A 71 9.84 -1.03 20.39
N LEU A 72 9.52 0.23 20.68
CA LEU A 72 9.35 0.67 22.06
C LEU A 72 7.96 0.25 22.57
N ALA A 73 7.93 -0.25 23.81
CA ALA A 73 6.71 -0.74 24.45
C ALA A 73 5.71 0.40 24.65
N GLY A 74 4.57 0.31 23.96
CA GLY A 74 3.50 1.31 23.96
C GLY A 74 2.43 0.92 22.94
N GLY A 75 1.43 0.18 23.39
CA GLY A 75 0.32 -0.32 22.57
C GLY A 75 -0.90 0.60 22.67
N GLY A 76 -1.45 1.00 21.52
CA GLY A 76 -2.70 1.75 21.41
C GLY A 76 -2.85 2.35 20.01
N GLY A 77 -4.07 2.33 19.47
CA GLY A 77 -4.35 2.76 18.10
C GLY A 77 -4.05 4.25 17.82
N GLY A 78 -3.86 4.60 16.55
CA GLY A 78 -3.44 5.92 16.11
C GLY A 78 -2.09 6.34 16.72
N ARG A 79 -1.00 5.72 16.26
CA ARG A 79 0.34 5.93 16.84
C ARG A 79 1.12 7.01 16.07
N ILE A 80 1.79 7.89 16.81
CA ILE A 80 2.80 8.80 16.25
C ILE A 80 4.17 8.21 16.54
N GLN A 81 5.05 8.19 15.55
CA GLN A 81 6.45 7.78 15.71
C GLN A 81 7.13 8.57 16.85
N HIS A 82 7.72 7.86 17.81
CA HIS A 82 8.46 8.46 18.93
C HIS A 82 9.93 8.78 18.57
N PRO A 83 10.57 9.72 19.29
CA PRO A 83 12.00 9.96 19.15
C PRO A 83 12.81 8.67 19.38
N GLY A 84 13.74 8.38 18.47
CA GLY A 84 14.58 7.17 18.51
C GLY A 84 14.03 5.97 17.74
N GLU A 85 12.74 5.97 17.40
CA GLU A 85 12.16 4.98 16.49
C GLU A 85 12.49 5.34 15.05
N LYS A 86 12.79 4.34 14.22
CA LYS A 86 13.02 4.48 12.78
C LYS A 86 12.02 3.66 12.00
N PRO A 87 11.41 4.19 10.92
CA PRO A 87 10.61 3.38 10.03
C PRO A 87 11.50 2.41 9.27
N ARG A 88 11.11 1.14 9.26
CA ARG A 88 11.77 0.07 8.50
C ARG A 88 10.94 -0.35 7.31
N LEU A 89 9.62 -0.43 7.50
CA LEU A 89 8.64 -0.72 6.45
C LEU A 89 7.53 0.32 6.50
N LEU A 90 7.10 0.79 5.34
CA LEU A 90 5.93 1.63 5.15
C LEU A 90 5.09 1.10 3.99
N LEU A 91 3.78 1.00 4.20
CA LEU A 91 2.82 0.64 3.18
C LEU A 91 1.80 1.76 3.02
N SER A 92 1.55 2.19 1.79
CA SER A 92 0.39 3.05 1.52
C SER A 92 -0.63 2.33 0.66
N LEU A 93 -1.90 2.43 1.07
CA LEU A 93 -3.09 1.94 0.37
C LEU A 93 -3.80 3.14 -0.24
N LYS A 94 -3.94 3.13 -1.57
CA LYS A 94 -4.71 4.14 -2.30
C LYS A 94 -5.76 3.46 -3.17
N SER A 95 -6.64 4.29 -3.72
CA SER A 95 -7.70 3.80 -4.60
C SER A 95 -8.10 4.85 -5.63
N VAL A 96 -8.54 4.37 -6.79
CA VAL A 96 -9.14 5.16 -7.87
C VAL A 96 -10.54 4.63 -8.14
N LEU A 97 -11.51 5.16 -7.39
CA LEU A 97 -12.90 4.68 -7.40
C LEU A 97 -13.87 5.60 -8.15
N ARG A 98 -13.42 6.80 -8.52
CA ARG A 98 -14.21 7.81 -9.25
C ARG A 98 -13.28 8.68 -10.07
N ASN A 99 -13.77 9.15 -11.20
CA ASN A 99 -13.05 10.01 -12.14
C ASN A 99 -11.59 9.56 -12.41
N PRO A 100 -11.38 8.33 -12.93
CA PRO A 100 -10.03 7.77 -13.06
C PRO A 100 -9.03 8.69 -13.76
N LEU A 101 -9.41 9.26 -14.91
CA LEU A 101 -8.52 10.14 -15.68
C LEU A 101 -8.03 11.37 -14.92
N GLY A 102 -8.85 11.92 -14.01
CA GLY A 102 -8.44 13.04 -13.17
C GLY A 102 -7.72 12.61 -11.88
N SER A 103 -7.94 11.37 -11.42
CA SER A 103 -7.33 10.88 -10.18
C SER A 103 -5.97 10.23 -10.40
N LEU A 104 -5.73 9.56 -11.52
CA LEU A 104 -4.49 8.82 -11.77
C LEU A 104 -3.23 9.70 -11.74
N PRO A 105 -3.18 10.91 -12.37
CA PRO A 105 -1.99 11.76 -12.29
C PRO A 105 -1.70 12.19 -10.85
N ASN A 106 -2.73 12.65 -10.13
CA ASN A 106 -2.62 13.09 -8.75
C ASN A 106 -2.10 11.96 -7.83
N ARG A 107 -2.45 10.71 -8.09
CA ARG A 107 -2.00 9.57 -7.28
C ARG A 107 -0.50 9.30 -7.42
N LEU A 108 0.06 9.49 -8.61
CA LEU A 108 1.50 9.39 -8.83
C LEU A 108 2.23 10.55 -8.14
N ASP A 109 1.70 11.77 -8.26
CA ASP A 109 2.29 12.96 -7.62
C ASP A 109 2.25 12.87 -6.08
N ASP A 110 1.13 12.38 -5.52
CA ASP A 110 0.99 12.10 -4.09
C ASP A 110 2.04 11.08 -3.62
N LEU A 111 2.20 9.98 -4.36
CA LEU A 111 3.20 8.93 -4.06
C LEU A 111 4.62 9.52 -4.07
N LEU A 112 4.97 10.26 -5.13
CA LEU A 112 6.26 10.95 -5.27
C LEU A 112 6.57 11.83 -4.06
N GLY A 113 5.61 12.67 -3.67
CA GLY A 113 5.75 13.60 -2.54
C GLY A 113 5.84 12.90 -1.18
N GLU A 114 5.03 11.86 -0.96
CA GLU A 114 5.01 11.07 0.29
C GLU A 114 6.32 10.32 0.49
N VAL A 115 6.77 9.62 -0.55
CA VAL A 115 7.97 8.79 -0.51
C VAL A 115 9.23 9.63 -0.39
N SER A 116 9.39 10.66 -1.22
CA SER A 116 10.60 11.49 -1.23
C SER A 116 10.83 12.16 0.13
N SER A 117 9.76 12.65 0.77
CA SER A 117 9.84 13.30 2.08
C SER A 117 10.38 12.37 3.17
N VAL A 118 9.96 11.10 3.18
CA VAL A 118 10.43 10.13 4.19
C VAL A 118 11.84 9.64 3.86
N GLN A 119 12.13 9.34 2.60
CA GLN A 119 13.43 8.81 2.19
C GLN A 119 14.59 9.79 2.38
N MET A 120 14.33 11.10 2.39
CA MET A 120 15.33 12.11 2.77
C MET A 120 15.79 11.96 4.22
N LEU A 121 14.94 11.46 5.13
CA LEU A 121 15.29 11.22 6.53
C LEU A 121 15.72 9.77 6.79
N TYR A 122 15.09 8.82 6.12
CA TYR A 122 15.30 7.38 6.32
C TYR A 122 15.55 6.70 4.98
N PRO A 123 16.74 6.90 4.38
CA PRO A 123 17.06 6.34 3.07
C PRO A 123 17.08 4.81 3.05
N GLU A 124 17.10 4.14 4.20
CA GLU A 124 17.07 2.68 4.33
C GLU A 124 15.65 2.08 4.30
N VAL A 125 14.62 2.88 4.52
CA VAL A 125 13.23 2.41 4.65
C VAL A 125 12.78 1.65 3.39
N VAL A 126 12.07 0.55 3.60
CA VAL A 126 11.38 -0.21 2.55
C VAL A 126 9.95 0.30 2.44
N ILE A 127 9.49 0.55 1.21
CA ILE A 127 8.19 1.14 0.93
C ILE A 127 7.45 0.28 -0.09
N GLY A 128 6.20 -0.06 0.24
CA GLY A 128 5.25 -0.69 -0.67
C GLY A 128 4.06 0.21 -0.98
N TYR A 129 3.52 0.06 -2.18
CA TYR A 129 2.33 0.79 -2.63
C TYR A 129 1.25 -0.15 -3.15
N VAL A 130 0.08 -0.13 -2.53
CA VAL A 130 -1.06 -0.95 -2.95
C VAL A 130 -2.15 -0.01 -3.46
N VAL A 131 -2.71 -0.32 -4.63
CA VAL A 131 -3.72 0.53 -5.26
C VAL A 131 -4.89 -0.28 -5.81
N VAL A 132 -6.10 0.11 -5.41
CA VAL A 132 -7.34 -0.46 -5.94
C VAL A 132 -7.83 0.38 -7.13
N LEU A 133 -7.99 -0.24 -8.29
CA LEU A 133 -8.51 0.36 -9.52
C LEU A 133 -9.88 -0.25 -9.82
N ASP A 134 -10.93 0.58 -9.81
CA ASP A 134 -12.29 0.13 -10.09
C ASP A 134 -12.71 0.47 -11.53
N HIS A 135 -12.82 -0.53 -12.38
CA HIS A 135 -13.34 -0.45 -13.74
C HIS A 135 -14.84 -0.11 -13.79
N GLY A 136 -15.55 -0.27 -12.68
CA GLY A 136 -16.91 0.22 -12.47
C GLY A 136 -16.99 1.71 -12.10
N ALA A 137 -15.85 2.40 -11.93
CA ALA A 137 -15.80 3.78 -11.45
C ALA A 137 -16.56 4.75 -12.37
N PHE A 138 -17.37 5.62 -11.76
CA PHE A 138 -18.07 6.68 -12.49
C PHE A 138 -17.11 7.79 -12.94
N GLY A 139 -17.31 8.28 -14.17
CA GLY A 139 -16.60 9.44 -14.72
C GLY A 139 -17.02 10.79 -14.10
N LYS A 140 -16.37 11.88 -14.53
CA LYS A 140 -16.75 13.24 -14.12
C LYS A 140 -18.12 13.62 -14.70
N SER A 141 -19.03 14.09 -13.85
CA SER A 141 -20.35 14.58 -14.28
C SER A 141 -20.20 15.91 -15.03
N ALA A 142 -20.50 15.93 -16.33
CA ALA A 142 -20.75 17.16 -17.07
C ALA A 142 -22.26 17.43 -17.03
N GLY A 143 -22.70 18.47 -16.32
CA GLY A 143 -24.12 18.87 -16.29
C GLY A 143 -25.03 18.05 -15.35
N GLY A 144 -24.50 17.41 -14.32
CA GLY A 144 -25.31 16.81 -13.24
C GLY A 144 -25.70 15.34 -13.45
N LYS A 145 -25.42 14.74 -14.61
CA LYS A 145 -25.50 13.28 -14.80
C LYS A 145 -24.09 12.71 -14.89
N ALA A 146 -23.70 11.91 -13.90
CA ALA A 146 -22.51 11.08 -14.01
C ALA A 146 -22.74 10.11 -15.18
N ALA A 147 -21.87 10.14 -16.19
CA ALA A 147 -21.90 9.13 -17.24
C ALA A 147 -21.71 7.75 -16.59
N LYS A 148 -22.58 6.79 -16.92
CA LYS A 148 -22.35 5.39 -16.57
C LYS A 148 -21.13 4.93 -17.36
N ALA A 149 -20.06 4.55 -16.67
CA ALA A 149 -18.84 4.10 -17.32
C ALA A 149 -19.10 2.83 -18.13
N GLY A 150 -18.65 2.81 -19.39
CA GLY A 150 -18.35 1.57 -20.10
C GLY A 150 -17.00 1.08 -19.61
N GLY A 151 -16.86 -0.20 -19.23
CA GLY A 151 -15.64 -0.74 -18.61
C GLY A 151 -14.34 -0.40 -19.36
N GLU A 152 -14.40 -0.37 -20.69
CA GLU A 152 -13.27 -0.09 -21.57
C GLU A 152 -12.78 1.37 -21.54
N GLU A 153 -13.58 2.32 -21.05
CA GLU A 153 -13.27 3.76 -21.10
C GLU A 153 -12.01 4.14 -20.29
N TRP A 154 -11.62 3.30 -19.32
CA TRP A 154 -10.51 3.59 -18.40
C TRP A 154 -9.25 2.79 -18.68
N GLU A 155 -9.32 1.73 -19.50
CA GLU A 155 -8.25 0.76 -19.68
C GLU A 155 -6.92 1.40 -20.07
N GLU A 156 -6.93 2.29 -21.07
CA GLU A 156 -5.73 2.98 -21.52
C GLU A 156 -5.11 3.86 -20.42
N GLY A 157 -5.97 4.50 -19.60
CA GLY A 157 -5.53 5.28 -18.44
C GLY A 157 -4.89 4.40 -17.37
N TYR A 158 -5.52 3.28 -17.03
CA TYR A 158 -4.98 2.33 -16.06
C TYR A 158 -3.71 1.67 -16.55
N ASN A 159 -3.61 1.28 -17.81
CA ASN A 159 -2.40 0.69 -18.38
C ASN A 159 -1.21 1.66 -18.30
N ARG A 160 -1.40 2.93 -18.72
CA ARG A 160 -0.36 3.97 -18.57
C ARG A 160 0.03 4.20 -17.11
N PHE A 161 -0.92 4.14 -16.19
CA PHE A 161 -0.64 4.28 -14.77
C PHE A 161 0.18 3.10 -14.22
N LYS A 162 -0.18 1.87 -14.57
CA LYS A 162 0.55 0.64 -14.22
C LYS A 162 1.98 0.67 -14.77
N GLU A 163 2.17 1.08 -16.03
CA GLU A 163 3.50 1.25 -16.63
C GLU A 163 4.36 2.26 -15.85
N ARG A 164 3.79 3.42 -15.51
CA ARG A 164 4.49 4.43 -14.71
C ARG A 164 4.82 3.92 -13.30
N LEU A 165 3.90 3.22 -12.64
CA LEU A 165 4.17 2.59 -11.34
C LEU A 165 5.30 1.56 -11.43
N ALA A 166 5.35 0.77 -12.49
CA ALA A 166 6.43 -0.18 -12.71
C ALA A 166 7.80 0.51 -12.86
N HIS A 167 7.86 1.68 -13.50
CA HIS A 167 9.07 2.51 -13.53
C HIS A 167 9.47 3.07 -12.16
N LEU A 168 8.50 3.41 -11.31
CA LEU A 168 8.76 3.84 -9.93
C LEU A 168 9.16 2.68 -9.02
N THR A 169 8.80 1.44 -9.38
CA THR A 169 9.06 0.22 -8.61
C THR A 169 10.35 -0.47 -9.05
N GLN A 170 11.47 0.24 -8.92
CA GLN A 170 12.78 -0.25 -9.33
C GLN A 170 13.86 0.03 -8.28
N ARG A 171 13.45 0.41 -7.07
CA ARG A 171 14.38 0.92 -6.07
C ARG A 171 15.30 -0.18 -5.55
N ARG A 172 16.59 -0.08 -5.89
CA ARG A 172 17.65 -0.98 -5.43
C ARG A 172 18.82 -0.17 -4.88
N PRO A 173 19.08 -0.20 -3.56
CA PRO A 173 20.31 0.38 -3.00
C PRO A 173 21.57 -0.25 -3.63
N PRO A 174 22.69 0.48 -3.78
CA PRO A 174 22.94 1.87 -3.37
C PRO A 174 22.51 2.92 -4.43
N LEU A 175 21.82 2.53 -5.50
CA LEU A 175 21.42 3.44 -6.58
C LEU A 175 20.24 4.31 -6.14
N TRP A 176 20.53 5.41 -5.45
CA TRP A 176 19.53 6.37 -4.97
C TRP A 176 18.75 7.11 -6.08
N ALA A 177 19.15 6.94 -7.34
CA ALA A 177 18.58 7.64 -8.48
C ALA A 177 17.50 6.85 -9.25
N GLN A 178 17.33 5.54 -9.01
CA GLN A 178 16.42 4.69 -9.77
C GLN A 178 15.36 4.07 -8.86
N GLY A 179 14.10 4.36 -9.14
CA GLY A 179 12.95 3.86 -8.39
C GLY A 179 12.75 4.54 -7.03
N LEU A 180 11.50 4.59 -6.58
CA LEU A 180 11.08 5.19 -5.33
C LEU A 180 10.56 4.19 -4.32
N ILE A 181 10.02 3.06 -4.79
CA ILE A 181 9.44 2.04 -3.94
C ILE A 181 9.99 0.67 -4.33
N GLU A 182 9.97 -0.25 -3.36
CA GLU A 182 10.49 -1.61 -3.49
C GLU A 182 9.48 -2.55 -4.13
N GLY A 183 8.18 -2.27 -3.98
CA GLY A 183 7.11 -3.05 -4.57
C GLY A 183 5.86 -2.22 -4.81
N HIS A 184 5.04 -2.64 -5.76
CA HIS A 184 3.65 -2.20 -5.85
C HIS A 184 2.72 -3.39 -6.11
N TRP A 185 1.46 -3.27 -5.71
CA TRP A 185 0.42 -4.23 -6.01
C TRP A 185 -0.84 -3.50 -6.51
N VAL A 186 -1.26 -3.85 -7.72
CA VAL A 186 -2.48 -3.30 -8.33
C VAL A 186 -3.58 -4.31 -8.19
N ILE A 187 -4.68 -3.89 -7.58
CA ILE A 187 -5.88 -4.69 -7.39
C ILE A 187 -6.93 -4.14 -8.36
N GLU A 188 -7.18 -4.87 -9.44
CA GLU A 188 -8.15 -4.48 -10.46
C GLU A 188 -9.50 -5.15 -10.21
N VAL A 189 -10.51 -4.32 -10.06
CA VAL A 189 -11.86 -4.74 -9.73
C VAL A 189 -12.88 -4.09 -10.65
N ASP A 190 -14.05 -4.71 -10.77
CA ASP A 190 -15.23 -4.13 -11.39
C ASP A 190 -16.39 -4.21 -10.41
N SER A 191 -16.67 -3.09 -9.73
CA SER A 191 -17.74 -2.97 -8.74
C SER A 191 -19.15 -3.19 -9.28
N ARG A 192 -19.31 -3.28 -10.61
CA ARG A 192 -20.60 -3.60 -11.26
C ARG A 192 -20.86 -5.11 -11.33
N THR A 193 -19.82 -5.93 -11.13
CA THR A 193 -19.89 -7.39 -11.30
C THR A 193 -19.95 -8.10 -9.95
N PRO A 194 -20.66 -9.25 -9.85
CA PRO A 194 -20.71 -10.03 -8.61
C PRO A 194 -19.37 -10.67 -8.22
N GLY A 195 -18.49 -10.97 -9.18
CA GLY A 195 -17.21 -11.63 -8.95
C GLY A 195 -16.07 -10.71 -8.51
N LEU A 196 -16.34 -9.40 -8.42
CA LEU A 196 -15.46 -8.31 -8.05
C LEU A 196 -14.17 -8.16 -8.86
N PHE A 197 -13.29 -9.14 -8.82
CA PHE A 197 -12.00 -9.11 -9.49
C PHE A 197 -12.15 -9.44 -10.97
N LEU A 198 -11.37 -8.77 -11.81
CA LEU A 198 -11.25 -9.16 -13.22
C LEU A 198 -10.52 -10.50 -13.35
N ASP A 199 -9.50 -10.71 -12.52
CA ASP A 199 -8.74 -11.95 -12.41
C ASP A 199 -8.22 -12.10 -10.97
N LEU A 200 -8.92 -12.91 -10.15
CA LEU A 200 -8.57 -13.10 -8.75
C LEU A 200 -7.25 -13.87 -8.58
N GLU A 201 -7.00 -14.87 -9.43
CA GLU A 201 -5.80 -15.72 -9.31
C GLU A 201 -4.54 -14.90 -9.61
N ALA A 202 -4.53 -14.17 -10.72
CA ALA A 202 -3.43 -13.28 -11.05
C ALA A 202 -3.24 -12.16 -10.01
N THR A 203 -4.34 -11.63 -9.47
CA THR A 203 -4.27 -10.61 -8.40
C THR A 203 -3.61 -11.16 -7.15
N LEU A 204 -3.92 -12.40 -6.75
CA LEU A 204 -3.31 -13.06 -5.59
C LEU A 204 -1.83 -13.36 -5.83
N GLU A 205 -1.47 -13.88 -7.00
CA GLU A 205 -0.07 -14.15 -7.36
C GLU A 205 0.77 -12.87 -7.31
N ALA A 206 0.27 -11.78 -7.91
CA ALA A 206 0.93 -10.49 -7.87
C ALA A 206 1.06 -9.94 -6.43
N GLY A 207 0.05 -10.18 -5.59
CA GLY A 207 0.08 -9.83 -4.17
C GLY A 207 1.16 -10.58 -3.40
N GLU A 208 1.29 -11.90 -3.60
CA GLU A 208 2.37 -12.67 -2.97
C GLU A 208 3.75 -12.21 -3.41
N ALA A 209 3.95 -12.02 -4.72
CA ALA A 209 5.20 -11.51 -5.27
C ALA A 209 5.56 -10.12 -4.69
N PHE A 210 4.56 -9.26 -4.51
CA PHE A 210 4.72 -7.97 -3.86
C PHE A 210 5.19 -8.10 -2.40
N PHE A 211 4.54 -8.94 -1.59
CA PHE A 211 4.94 -9.13 -0.19
C PHE A 211 6.34 -9.76 -0.08
N ASP A 212 6.68 -10.70 -0.96
CA ASP A 212 8.01 -11.33 -1.02
C ASP A 212 9.09 -10.30 -1.37
N ALA A 213 8.82 -9.40 -2.32
CA ALA A 213 9.75 -8.32 -2.68
C ALA A 213 10.04 -7.39 -1.49
N LEU A 214 9.02 -6.97 -0.75
CA LEU A 214 9.18 -6.12 0.43
C LEU A 214 9.98 -6.82 1.53
N VAL A 215 9.65 -8.08 1.83
CA VAL A 215 10.35 -8.85 2.87
C VAL A 215 11.78 -9.17 2.45
N GLY A 216 12.03 -9.48 1.18
CA GLY A 216 13.38 -9.65 0.64
C GLY A 216 14.23 -8.41 0.84
N ALA A 217 13.71 -7.24 0.45
CA ALA A 217 14.39 -5.96 0.64
C ALA A 217 14.65 -5.65 2.13
N LEU A 218 13.71 -5.98 3.02
CA LEU A 218 13.90 -5.84 4.47
C LEU A 218 14.97 -6.78 5.01
N ARG A 219 15.01 -8.04 4.56
CA ARG A 219 16.02 -9.02 5.00
C ARG A 219 17.42 -8.60 4.62
N GLU A 220 17.59 -8.03 3.43
CA GLU A 220 18.89 -7.50 2.97
C GLU A 220 19.37 -6.31 3.80
N ARG A 221 18.46 -5.40 4.17
CA ARG A 221 18.81 -4.15 4.85
C ARG A 221 18.86 -4.26 6.37
N GLU A 222 17.99 -5.06 6.93
CA GLU A 222 17.73 -5.15 8.37
C GLU A 222 17.58 -6.63 8.81
N PRO A 223 18.62 -7.48 8.62
CA PRO A 223 18.53 -8.91 8.89
C PRO A 223 18.20 -9.23 10.36
N LEU A 224 18.55 -8.33 11.29
CA LEU A 224 18.27 -8.46 12.71
C LEU A 224 16.77 -8.47 13.04
N LEU A 225 15.90 -7.93 12.16
CA LEU A 225 14.45 -8.00 12.35
C LEU A 225 13.89 -9.42 12.23
N PHE A 226 14.66 -10.34 11.62
CA PHE A 226 14.25 -11.71 11.35
C PHE A 226 14.98 -12.74 12.22
N LEU A 227 15.87 -12.28 13.11
CA LEU A 227 16.47 -13.17 14.09
C LEU A 227 15.44 -13.44 15.19
N ASP A 228 15.13 -14.70 15.44
CA ASP A 228 14.38 -15.07 16.63
C ASP A 228 15.14 -14.56 17.86
N HIS A 229 14.42 -13.93 18.80
CA HIS A 229 14.94 -13.47 20.10
C HIS A 229 15.38 -14.66 20.97
N GLY A 230 16.39 -15.41 20.52
CA GLY A 230 16.82 -16.68 21.10
C GLY A 230 18.14 -17.23 20.53
N GLN A 231 18.66 -16.74 19.40
CA GLN A 231 20.02 -17.07 18.98
C GLN A 231 21.00 -15.98 19.41
N LYS A 232 21.81 -16.29 20.42
CA LYS A 232 23.02 -15.51 20.73
C LYS A 232 23.94 -15.61 19.50
N PRO A 233 24.53 -14.50 19.04
CA PRO A 233 25.61 -14.59 18.06
C PRO A 233 26.75 -15.41 18.66
N LEU A 234 27.29 -16.32 17.87
CA LEU A 234 28.50 -17.10 18.17
C LEU A 234 29.69 -16.18 18.41
#